data_AF-A0A9E8MWD3-F1
#
_entry.id   AF-A0A9E8MWD3-F1
#
_cell.length_a   1.000
_cell.length_b   1.000
_cell.length_c   1.000
_cell.angle_alpha   90.00
_cell.angle_beta   90.00
_cell.angle_gamma   90.00
#
_symmetry.space_group_name_H-M   'P 1'
#
loop_
_entity.id
_entity.type
_entity.pdbx_description
1 polymer ?
#
loop_
_entity_poly.entity_id
_entity_poly.type
_entity_poly.pdbx_seq_one_letter_code
_entity_poly.pdbx_strand_id
1 'polypeptide(L)'
;MSKNPLLLIHETVGNKLKMINSGTYKDYYWIEILSEKYDMNSLISKFPELIIDKYLSIVSFDSDSFLPTESELKRGWTYENEIAYFDEMTEFELSQKSLFDIYDQWLIFEKKQRFKAMEIFVNYGGFSTDLNESRNELELADTKRFWNQIEEIKPSRFILNGDKLIFGTIKQTEFEKVKASCQQCITAITADSTTSKSTRNC
;
A
#
# COMPACT_ATOMS: atom_id res chain seq x y z
N MET A 1 3.89 -15.16 41.23
CA MET A 1 4.51 -14.37 40.14
C MET A 1 3.57 -14.42 38.95
N SER A 2 2.75 -13.38 38.81
CA SER A 2 1.74 -13.25 37.74
C SER A 2 2.17 -12.10 36.85
N LYS A 3 2.34 -12.36 35.55
CA LYS A 3 2.65 -11.34 34.54
C LYS A 3 1.37 -10.57 34.24
N ASN A 4 1.43 -9.26 34.45
CA ASN A 4 0.40 -8.29 34.13
C ASN A 4 0.40 -8.06 32.61
N PRO A 5 -0.68 -8.32 31.87
CA PRO A 5 -0.80 -7.84 30.51
C PRO A 5 -1.25 -6.37 30.56
N LEU A 6 -0.48 -5.50 29.92
CA LEU A 6 -0.83 -4.10 29.64
C LEU A 6 -2.20 -4.07 28.92
N LEU A 7 -3.24 -3.70 29.66
CA LEU A 7 -4.51 -3.25 29.08
C LEU A 7 -4.22 -1.93 28.34
N LEU A 8 -4.32 -1.95 27.01
CA LEU A 8 -4.56 -0.75 26.21
C LEU A 8 -5.94 -0.21 26.59
N ILE A 9 -5.95 0.88 27.36
CA ILE A 9 -7.17 1.58 27.76
C ILE A 9 -7.68 2.30 26.51
N HIS A 10 -8.76 1.79 25.93
CA HIS A 10 -9.55 2.52 24.94
C HIS A 10 -10.40 3.57 25.67
N GLU A 11 -9.88 4.78 25.84
CA GLU A 11 -10.74 5.94 26.06
C GLU A 11 -11.42 6.29 24.72
N THR A 12 -12.67 5.89 24.58
CA THR A 12 -13.49 6.29 23.43
C THR A 12 -14.57 7.25 23.89
N VAL A 13 -14.25 8.55 23.93
CA VAL A 13 -15.25 9.60 23.86
C VAL A 13 -15.25 10.12 22.42
N GLY A 14 -16.25 9.74 21.63
CA GLY A 14 -16.71 10.49 20.45
C GLY A 14 -15.86 10.54 19.18
N ASN A 15 -14.67 9.94 19.10
CA ASN A 15 -13.90 9.90 17.85
C ASN A 15 -14.19 8.63 17.06
N LYS A 16 -14.97 8.77 15.98
CA LYS A 16 -15.04 7.77 14.90
C LYS A 16 -13.59 7.59 14.40
N LEU A 17 -12.94 6.47 14.72
CA LEU A 17 -11.58 6.16 14.27
C LEU A 17 -11.50 6.43 12.76
N LYS A 18 -10.66 7.39 12.37
CA LYS A 18 -10.49 7.75 10.97
C LYS A 18 -9.68 6.63 10.31
N MET A 19 -10.37 5.63 9.78
CA MET A 19 -9.77 4.42 9.17
C MET A 19 -9.04 4.69 7.83
N ILE A 20 -9.09 5.94 7.34
CA ILE A 20 -8.45 6.40 6.11
C ILE A 20 -7.77 7.74 6.38
N ASN A 21 -6.46 7.84 6.16
CA ASN A 21 -5.80 9.13 5.98
C ASN A 21 -5.58 9.39 4.49
N SER A 22 -5.56 10.65 4.06
CA SER A 22 -5.33 10.98 2.65
C SER A 22 -4.88 12.41 2.50
N GLY A 23 -4.11 12.69 1.46
CA GLY A 23 -3.65 14.03 1.14
C GLY A 23 -3.09 14.11 -0.26
N THR A 24 -2.35 15.19 -0.49
CA THR A 24 -1.65 15.44 -1.74
C THR A 24 -0.21 15.81 -1.46
N TYR A 25 0.69 15.47 -2.37
CA TYR A 25 2.05 15.96 -2.40
C TYR A 25 2.46 16.23 -3.84
N LYS A 26 2.65 17.51 -4.17
CA LYS A 26 2.83 17.97 -5.55
C LYS A 26 1.74 17.38 -6.46
N ASP A 27 2.12 16.58 -7.45
CA ASP A 27 1.21 15.98 -8.43
C ASP A 27 0.56 14.68 -7.94
N TYR A 28 0.94 14.17 -6.76
CA TYR A 28 0.42 12.91 -6.22
C TYR A 28 -0.75 13.14 -5.28
N TYR A 29 -1.76 12.30 -5.44
CA TYR A 29 -2.82 12.06 -4.48
C TYR A 29 -2.51 10.74 -3.78
N TRP A 30 -2.56 10.72 -2.45
CA TRP A 30 -2.25 9.53 -1.66
C TRP A 30 -3.35 9.22 -0.64
N ILE A 31 -3.48 7.93 -0.33
CA ILE A 31 -4.39 7.39 0.68
C ILE A 31 -3.64 6.35 1.51
N GLU A 32 -3.78 6.44 2.83
CA GLU A 32 -3.33 5.45 3.80
C GLU A 32 -4.55 4.79 4.43
N ILE A 33 -4.61 3.47 4.40
CA ILE A 33 -5.77 2.68 4.79
C ILE A 33 -5.38 1.91 6.05
N LEU A 34 -5.89 2.37 7.19
CA LEU A 34 -5.57 1.83 8.52
C LEU A 34 -6.42 0.60 8.88
N SER A 35 -7.13 0.03 7.90
CA SER A 35 -8.01 -1.12 8.11
C SER A 35 -7.41 -2.38 7.52
N GLU A 36 -7.23 -3.41 8.36
CA GLU A 36 -6.82 -4.76 7.93
C GLU A 36 -7.84 -5.43 6.98
N LYS A 37 -9.04 -4.85 6.83
CA LYS A 37 -10.11 -5.40 5.99
C LYS A 37 -10.05 -4.92 4.54
N TYR A 38 -9.13 -4.02 4.23
CA TYR A 38 -8.87 -3.55 2.89
C TYR A 38 -7.36 -3.61 2.65
N ASP A 39 -6.93 -4.76 2.16
CA ASP A 39 -5.53 -5.09 1.89
C ASP A 39 -5.19 -4.88 0.40
N MET A 40 -3.94 -5.16 0.05
CA MET A 40 -3.47 -5.07 -1.32
C MET A 40 -4.28 -5.96 -2.28
N ASN A 41 -4.67 -7.16 -1.85
CA ASN A 41 -5.54 -8.04 -2.64
C ASN A 41 -6.90 -7.39 -2.94
N SER A 42 -7.49 -6.72 -1.96
CA SER A 42 -8.73 -5.96 -2.13
C SER A 42 -8.57 -4.82 -3.13
N LEU A 43 -7.44 -4.11 -3.11
CA LEU A 43 -7.13 -3.05 -4.07
C LEU A 43 -7.01 -3.61 -5.50
N ILE A 44 -6.19 -4.63 -5.68
CA ILE A 44 -5.83 -5.16 -7.00
C ILE A 44 -6.99 -5.91 -7.64
N SER A 45 -7.75 -6.69 -6.86
CA SER A 45 -8.92 -7.41 -7.37
C SER A 45 -10.04 -6.47 -7.85
N LYS A 46 -10.19 -5.32 -7.20
CA LYS A 46 -11.21 -4.31 -7.57
C LYS A 46 -10.76 -3.39 -8.69
N PHE A 47 -9.46 -3.12 -8.78
CA PHE A 47 -8.90 -2.16 -9.72
C PHE A 47 -7.68 -2.74 -10.46
N PRO A 48 -7.83 -3.86 -11.19
CA PRO A 48 -6.72 -4.48 -11.88
C PRO A 48 -6.14 -3.56 -12.98
N GLU A 49 -6.93 -2.63 -13.50
CA GLU A 49 -6.50 -1.64 -14.50
C GLU A 49 -5.42 -0.66 -13.99
N LEU A 50 -5.20 -0.58 -12.67
CA LEU A 50 -4.11 0.20 -12.11
C LEU A 50 -2.73 -0.41 -12.43
N ILE A 51 -2.69 -1.69 -12.79
CA ILE A 51 -1.45 -2.46 -12.99
C ILE A 51 -1.42 -3.11 -14.38
N ILE A 52 -2.53 -3.65 -14.88
CA ILE A 52 -2.59 -4.29 -16.21
C ILE A 52 -2.21 -3.28 -17.31
N ASP A 53 -1.46 -3.76 -18.30
CA ASP A 53 -0.90 -2.97 -19.41
C ASP A 53 -0.03 -1.79 -18.90
N LYS A 54 0.60 -1.95 -17.74
CA LYS A 54 1.57 -1.00 -17.16
C LYS A 54 2.90 -1.69 -16.90
N TYR A 55 3.91 -0.90 -16.61
CA TYR A 55 5.24 -1.38 -16.27
C TYR A 55 5.38 -1.43 -14.76
N LEU A 56 5.64 -2.61 -14.21
CA LEU A 56 5.73 -2.83 -12.77
C LEU A 56 7.20 -2.90 -12.35
N SER A 57 7.50 -2.29 -11.20
CA SER A 57 8.74 -2.48 -10.47
C SER A 57 8.42 -2.86 -9.04
N ILE A 58 9.07 -3.91 -8.57
CA ILE A 58 8.94 -4.45 -7.22
C ILE A 58 10.23 -4.15 -6.49
N VAL A 59 10.12 -3.28 -5.50
CA VAL A 59 11.24 -2.84 -4.65
C VAL A 59 11.37 -3.74 -3.43
N SER A 60 10.26 -4.30 -2.93
CA SER A 60 10.32 -5.21 -1.79
C SER A 60 9.27 -6.32 -1.81
N PHE A 61 9.70 -7.47 -1.28
CA PHE A 61 9.03 -8.75 -1.12
C PHE A 61 9.55 -9.43 0.15
N ASP A 62 8.67 -9.69 1.12
CA ASP A 62 8.98 -10.28 2.42
C ASP A 62 10.17 -9.60 3.12
N SER A 63 10.08 -8.27 3.25
CA SER A 63 11.13 -7.42 3.83
C SER A 63 12.47 -7.36 3.08
N ASP A 64 12.62 -8.00 1.92
CA ASP A 64 13.84 -7.95 1.07
C ASP A 64 13.48 -7.79 -0.42
N SER A 65 14.40 -8.03 -1.34
CA SER A 65 14.24 -7.87 -2.79
C SER A 65 13.60 -9.10 -3.41
N PHE A 66 12.64 -8.90 -4.32
CA PHE A 66 12.07 -10.01 -5.09
C PHE A 66 13.10 -10.56 -6.08
N LEU A 67 13.49 -11.82 -5.93
CA LEU A 67 14.37 -12.53 -6.85
C LEU A 67 13.55 -13.42 -7.79
N PRO A 68 13.37 -13.05 -9.08
CA PRO A 68 12.64 -13.86 -10.02
C PRO A 68 13.30 -15.24 -10.21
N THR A 69 12.49 -16.29 -10.18
CA THR A 69 12.90 -17.65 -10.52
C THR A 69 13.25 -17.77 -12.01
N GLU A 70 13.95 -18.83 -12.41
CA GLU A 70 14.22 -19.10 -13.84
C GLU A 70 12.95 -19.16 -14.70
N SER A 71 11.85 -19.65 -14.14
CA SER A 71 10.55 -19.69 -14.82
C SER A 71 10.02 -18.28 -15.03
N GLU A 72 10.09 -17.41 -14.03
CA GLU A 72 9.68 -16.01 -14.12
C GLU A 72 10.54 -15.22 -15.10
N LEU A 73 11.87 -15.43 -15.08
CA LEU A 73 12.78 -14.83 -16.06
C LEU A 73 12.40 -15.23 -17.50
N LYS A 74 12.06 -16.50 -17.73
CA LYS A 74 11.57 -16.98 -19.04
C LYS A 74 10.23 -16.37 -19.45
N ARG A 75 9.40 -15.94 -18.49
CA ARG A 75 8.12 -15.24 -18.73
C ARG A 75 8.28 -13.74 -18.93
N GLY A 76 9.49 -13.19 -18.80
CA GLY A 76 9.78 -11.79 -19.08
C GLY A 76 10.12 -10.94 -17.85
N TRP A 77 10.18 -11.52 -16.66
CA TRP A 77 10.75 -10.82 -15.51
C TRP A 77 12.21 -10.49 -15.74
N THR A 78 12.61 -9.32 -15.26
CA THR A 78 14.01 -8.89 -15.23
C THR A 78 14.38 -8.45 -13.82
N TYR A 79 15.64 -8.59 -13.44
CA TYR A 79 16.13 -8.21 -12.11
C TYR A 79 17.43 -7.44 -12.25
N GLU A 80 17.46 -6.21 -11.76
CA GLU A 80 18.63 -5.35 -11.77
C GLU A 80 18.61 -4.41 -10.57
N ASN A 81 19.78 -4.17 -9.97
CA ASN A 81 19.96 -3.30 -8.81
C ASN A 81 18.95 -3.58 -7.68
N GLU A 82 18.76 -4.86 -7.34
CA GLU A 82 17.85 -5.26 -6.26
C GLU A 82 16.37 -4.95 -6.51
N ILE A 83 16.00 -4.67 -7.76
CA ILE A 83 14.63 -4.38 -8.16
C ILE A 83 14.22 -5.37 -9.25
N ALA A 84 13.06 -5.98 -9.07
CA ALA A 84 12.45 -6.81 -10.10
C ALA A 84 11.50 -5.97 -10.95
N TYR A 85 11.52 -6.21 -12.25
CA TYR A 85 10.71 -5.49 -13.22
C TYR A 85 9.95 -6.46 -14.10
N PHE A 86 8.72 -6.09 -14.41
CA PHE A 86 7.93 -6.72 -15.44
C PHE A 86 7.41 -5.66 -16.40
N ASP A 87 7.74 -5.82 -17.67
CA ASP A 87 7.27 -4.92 -18.71
C ASP A 87 5.89 -5.39 -19.19
N GLU A 88 4.90 -4.49 -19.20
CA GLU A 88 3.53 -4.77 -19.64
C GLU A 88 2.87 -5.92 -18.87
N MET A 89 2.51 -5.64 -17.62
CA MET A 89 1.80 -6.57 -16.74
C MET A 89 0.54 -7.14 -17.42
N THR A 90 0.44 -8.46 -17.39
CA THR A 90 -0.67 -9.21 -17.98
C THR A 90 -1.61 -9.74 -16.90
N GLU A 91 -2.85 -10.07 -17.28
CA GLU A 91 -3.78 -10.79 -16.40
C GLU A 91 -3.19 -12.12 -15.91
N PHE A 92 -2.48 -12.84 -16.78
CA PHE A 92 -1.85 -14.10 -16.43
C PHE A 92 -0.85 -13.92 -15.30
N GLU A 93 0.06 -12.95 -15.45
CA GLU A 93 1.09 -12.67 -14.44
C GLU A 93 0.41 -12.17 -13.16
N LEU A 94 -0.52 -11.21 -13.26
CA LEU A 94 -1.32 -10.70 -12.14
C LEU A 94 -2.23 -11.77 -11.48
N SER A 95 -2.37 -12.97 -12.03
CA SER A 95 -3.11 -14.08 -11.39
C SER A 95 -2.20 -15.07 -10.66
N GLN A 96 -0.87 -14.97 -10.85
CA GLN A 96 0.07 -15.85 -10.19
C GLN A 96 0.10 -15.52 -8.69
N LYS A 97 -0.23 -16.50 -7.85
CA LYS A 97 -0.20 -16.35 -6.39
C LYS A 97 1.17 -15.90 -5.86
N SER A 98 2.24 -16.27 -6.57
CA SER A 98 3.60 -15.86 -6.24
C SER A 98 3.81 -14.36 -6.35
N LEU A 99 2.87 -13.57 -6.92
CA LEU A 99 2.91 -12.12 -7.03
C LEU A 99 2.14 -11.35 -5.95
N PHE A 100 1.42 -11.99 -5.01
CA PHE A 100 0.58 -11.25 -4.05
C PHE A 100 0.71 -11.66 -2.59
N ASP A 101 1.25 -12.84 -2.29
CA ASP A 101 1.22 -13.31 -0.90
C ASP A 101 2.16 -12.51 0.02
N ILE A 102 3.24 -11.89 -0.50
CA ILE A 102 4.28 -11.25 0.32
C ILE A 102 4.98 -10.06 -0.36
N TYR A 103 4.30 -9.27 -1.21
CA TYR A 103 4.92 -8.06 -1.78
C TYR A 103 4.52 -6.79 -1.06
N ASP A 104 5.53 -5.98 -0.79
CA ASP A 104 5.38 -4.91 0.16
C ASP A 104 5.51 -3.54 -0.52
N GLN A 105 6.38 -3.34 -1.52
CA GLN A 105 6.57 -2.00 -2.13
C GLN A 105 6.66 -2.03 -3.65
N TRP A 106 5.65 -1.47 -4.33
CA TRP A 106 5.50 -1.45 -5.79
C TRP A 106 5.52 -0.04 -6.35
N LEU A 107 6.21 0.13 -7.48
CA LEU A 107 6.11 1.30 -8.34
C LEU A 107 5.54 0.89 -9.69
N ILE A 108 4.59 1.67 -10.20
CA ILE A 108 3.93 1.41 -11.48
C ILE A 108 4.12 2.60 -12.41
N PHE A 109 4.44 2.33 -13.67
CA PHE A 109 4.74 3.35 -14.69
C PHE A 109 3.87 3.18 -15.93
N GLU A 110 3.53 4.31 -16.57
CA GLU A 110 2.84 4.33 -17.88
C GLU A 110 3.79 4.02 -19.05
N LYS A 111 5.09 4.04 -18.81
CA LYS A 111 6.13 3.72 -19.80
C LYS A 111 7.24 2.92 -19.14
N LYS A 112 7.95 2.10 -19.93
CA LYS A 112 9.10 1.35 -19.45
C LYS A 112 10.10 2.28 -18.78
N GLN A 113 10.44 1.96 -17.53
CA GLN A 113 11.40 2.72 -16.75
C GLN A 113 12.21 1.78 -15.87
N ARG A 114 13.45 2.18 -15.59
CA ARG A 114 14.40 1.55 -14.70
C ARG A 114 15.03 2.62 -13.81
N PHE A 115 15.42 2.26 -12.59
CA PHE A 115 16.06 3.18 -11.65
C PHE A 115 17.13 2.44 -10.83
N LYS A 116 18.02 3.20 -10.19
CA LYS A 116 19.22 2.64 -9.56
C LYS A 116 18.95 1.98 -8.21
N ALA A 117 18.12 2.59 -7.38
CA ALA A 117 17.81 2.10 -6.05
C ALA A 117 16.57 2.83 -5.51
N MET A 118 15.90 2.21 -4.56
CA MET A 118 14.89 2.85 -3.71
C MET A 118 14.98 2.22 -2.32
N GLU A 119 14.83 3.02 -1.27
CA GLU A 119 14.75 2.49 0.10
C GLU A 119 13.47 1.66 0.29
N ILE A 120 13.52 0.61 1.11
CA ILE A 120 12.37 -0.23 1.46
C ILE A 120 11.64 0.42 2.64
N PHE A 121 10.73 1.35 2.35
CA PHE A 121 10.02 2.16 3.36
C PHE A 121 8.97 1.38 4.13
N VAL A 122 8.46 0.30 3.56
CA VAL A 122 7.54 -0.63 4.25
C VAL A 122 8.15 -1.28 5.49
N ASN A 123 9.47 -1.38 5.57
CA ASN A 123 10.17 -1.89 6.76
C ASN A 123 10.30 -0.85 7.87
N TYR A 124 9.85 0.38 7.64
CA TYR A 124 9.95 1.45 8.63
C TYR A 124 8.66 1.45 9.45
N GLY A 125 8.75 1.00 10.70
CA GLY A 125 7.57 0.89 11.57
C GLY A 125 6.78 2.19 11.64
N GLY A 126 5.47 2.09 11.39
CA GLY A 126 4.54 3.22 11.37
C GLY A 126 4.71 4.17 10.17
N PHE A 127 5.47 3.79 9.13
CA PHE A 127 5.75 4.65 7.97
C PHE A 127 4.47 5.33 7.45
N SER A 128 4.58 6.60 7.10
CA SER A 128 3.48 7.40 6.59
C SER A 128 3.99 8.39 5.55
N THR A 129 3.19 8.59 4.52
CA THR A 129 3.36 9.60 3.48
C THR A 129 2.94 11.00 3.91
N ASP A 130 2.31 11.14 5.09
CA ASP A 130 1.84 12.40 5.64
C ASP A 130 2.99 13.25 6.18
N LEU A 131 3.17 14.44 5.61
CA LEU A 131 4.18 15.42 6.02
C LEU A 131 3.73 16.33 7.18
N ASN A 132 2.67 15.96 7.90
CA ASN A 132 2.22 16.70 9.08
C ASN A 132 3.37 16.96 10.08
N GLU A 133 3.62 18.25 10.34
CA GLU A 133 4.70 18.74 11.21
C GLU A 133 4.55 18.30 12.68
N SER A 134 3.38 17.81 13.09
CA SER A 134 3.18 17.26 14.44
C SER A 134 3.85 15.89 14.65
N ARG A 135 4.39 15.27 13.59
CA ARG A 135 5.14 14.00 13.67
C ARG A 135 6.54 14.23 14.23
N ASN A 136 7.17 13.17 14.77
CA ASN A 136 8.54 13.30 15.27
C ASN A 136 9.54 13.52 14.11
N GLU A 137 10.71 14.08 14.44
CA GLU A 137 11.69 14.51 13.45
C GLU A 137 12.23 13.36 12.58
N LEU A 138 12.41 12.16 13.15
CA LEU A 138 12.90 10.98 12.44
C LEU A 138 11.86 10.50 11.41
N GLU A 139 10.61 10.35 11.82
CA GLU A 139 9.50 10.01 10.95
C GLU A 139 9.32 11.00 9.79
N LEU A 140 9.46 12.29 10.08
CA LEU A 140 9.43 13.34 9.06
C LEU A 140 10.62 13.23 8.11
N ALA A 141 11.81 12.91 8.60
CA ALA A 141 12.98 12.69 7.77
C ALA A 141 12.79 11.50 6.82
N ASP A 142 12.22 10.39 7.30
CA ASP A 142 11.91 9.21 6.49
C ASP A 142 10.87 9.54 5.40
N THR A 143 9.82 10.26 5.78
CA THR A 143 8.77 10.71 4.85
C THR A 143 9.33 11.65 3.77
N LYS A 144 10.26 12.54 4.14
CA LYS A 144 10.96 13.41 3.18
C LYS A 144 11.85 12.61 2.23
N ARG A 145 12.57 11.59 2.72
CA ARG A 145 13.37 10.71 1.86
C ARG A 145 12.50 9.95 0.87
N PHE A 146 11.36 9.42 1.31
CA PHE A 146 10.38 8.79 0.41
C PHE A 146 9.94 9.73 -0.70
N TRP A 147 9.48 10.93 -0.34
CA TRP A 147 9.01 11.88 -1.34
C TRP A 147 10.12 12.34 -2.29
N ASN A 148 11.35 12.53 -1.80
CA ASN A 148 12.49 12.84 -2.67
C ASN A 148 12.74 11.72 -3.71
N GLN A 149 12.65 10.45 -3.30
CA GLN A 149 12.82 9.31 -4.23
C GLN A 149 11.64 9.19 -5.20
N ILE A 150 10.40 9.43 -4.76
CA ILE A 150 9.23 9.47 -5.66
C ILE A 150 9.33 10.60 -6.68
N GLU A 151 9.91 11.75 -6.32
CA GLU A 151 10.15 12.85 -7.25
C GLU A 151 11.24 12.57 -8.28
N GLU A 152 12.28 11.84 -7.87
CA GLU A 152 13.36 11.42 -8.76
C GLU A 152 12.88 10.33 -9.72
N ILE A 153 12.22 9.30 -9.18
CA ILE A 153 11.77 8.11 -9.90
C ILE A 153 10.50 8.41 -10.71
N LYS A 154 9.62 9.30 -10.27
CA LYS A 154 8.37 9.68 -10.97
C LYS A 154 7.48 8.51 -11.40
N PRO A 155 7.17 7.55 -10.50
CA PRO A 155 6.20 6.52 -10.82
C PRO A 155 4.82 7.14 -11.05
N SER A 156 4.01 6.56 -11.94
CA SER A 156 2.62 7.01 -12.09
C SER A 156 1.77 6.67 -10.87
N ARG A 157 2.11 5.56 -10.20
CA ARG A 157 1.46 5.07 -8.98
C ARG A 157 2.47 4.36 -8.10
N PHE A 158 2.19 4.32 -6.81
CA PHE A 158 2.92 3.48 -5.86
C PHE A 158 1.94 2.77 -4.94
N ILE A 159 2.32 1.56 -4.50
CA ILE A 159 1.60 0.78 -3.51
C ILE A 159 2.62 0.35 -2.46
N LEU A 160 2.36 0.67 -1.19
CA LEU A 160 3.14 0.19 -0.04
C LEU A 160 2.21 -0.62 0.87
N ASN A 161 2.60 -1.82 1.23
CA ASN A 161 1.84 -2.78 2.01
C ASN A 161 2.68 -3.22 3.21
N GLY A 162 2.94 -2.29 4.14
CA GLY A 162 3.61 -2.56 5.42
C GLY A 162 2.59 -2.62 6.56
N ASP A 163 2.83 -1.88 7.65
CA ASP A 163 1.87 -1.75 8.77
C ASP A 163 0.46 -1.28 8.36
N LYS A 164 0.37 -0.62 7.20
CA LYS A 164 -0.88 -0.22 6.56
C LYS A 164 -0.70 -0.23 5.05
N LEU A 165 -1.81 -0.36 4.33
CA LEU A 165 -1.82 -0.18 2.88
C LEU A 165 -1.77 1.32 2.55
N ILE A 166 -0.84 1.71 1.71
CA ILE A 166 -0.70 3.06 1.15
C ILE A 166 -0.77 2.94 -0.36
N PHE A 167 -1.62 3.77 -0.97
CA PHE A 167 -1.71 3.92 -2.41
C PHE A 167 -1.50 5.38 -2.78
N GLY A 168 -0.67 5.62 -3.80
CA GLY A 168 -0.49 6.94 -4.40
C GLY A 168 -0.62 6.90 -5.90
N THR A 169 -1.13 7.98 -6.49
CA THR A 169 -1.32 8.12 -7.93
C THR A 169 -1.25 9.58 -8.34
N ILE A 170 -0.79 9.85 -9.56
CA ILE A 170 -0.86 11.18 -10.19
C ILE A 170 -2.26 11.50 -10.75
N LYS A 171 -3.18 10.53 -10.78
CA LYS A 171 -4.52 10.69 -11.36
C LYS A 171 -5.59 10.79 -10.27
N GLN A 172 -6.18 11.98 -10.15
CA GLN A 172 -7.26 12.24 -9.18
C GLN A 172 -8.43 11.25 -9.31
N THR A 173 -8.81 10.87 -10.52
CA THR A 173 -9.92 9.93 -10.76
C THR A 173 -9.67 8.54 -10.17
N GLU A 174 -8.41 8.09 -10.15
CA GLU A 174 -8.04 6.80 -9.54
C GLU A 174 -8.06 6.90 -8.03
N PHE A 175 -7.51 8.00 -7.49
CA PHE A 175 -7.57 8.30 -6.06
C PHE A 175 -9.01 8.31 -5.54
N GLU A 176 -9.92 8.99 -6.23
CA GLU A 176 -11.34 9.07 -5.83
C GLU A 176 -12.02 7.70 -5.85
N LYS A 177 -11.78 6.89 -6.89
CA LYS A 177 -12.31 5.52 -6.99
C LYS A 177 -11.83 4.63 -5.85
N VAL A 178 -10.52 4.61 -5.61
CA VAL A 178 -9.91 3.81 -4.54
C VAL A 178 -10.44 4.26 -3.19
N LYS A 179 -10.44 5.57 -2.92
CA LYS A 179 -10.96 6.13 -1.66
C LYS A 179 -12.43 5.79 -1.42
N ALA A 180 -13.27 5.89 -2.45
CA ALA A 180 -14.68 5.53 -2.36
C ALA A 180 -14.87 4.03 -2.04
N SER A 181 -14.11 3.15 -2.71
CA SER A 181 -14.12 1.71 -2.45
C SER A 181 -13.72 1.37 -1.02
N CYS A 182 -12.62 1.96 -0.52
CA CYS A 182 -12.17 1.76 0.86
C CYS A 182 -13.25 2.20 1.86
N GLN A 183 -13.85 3.37 1.63
CA GLN A 183 -14.89 3.91 2.51
C GLN A 183 -16.14 3.01 2.54
N GLN A 184 -16.54 2.46 1.40
CA GLN A 184 -17.68 1.53 1.31
C GLN A 184 -17.41 0.25 2.09
N CYS A 185 -16.24 -0.37 1.89
CA CYS A 185 -15.83 -1.57 2.63
C CYS A 185 -15.86 -1.32 4.15
N ILE A 186 -15.21 -0.25 4.62
CA ILE A 186 -15.15 0.09 6.05
C ILE A 186 -16.55 0.37 6.64
N THR A 187 -17.44 1.01 5.88
CA THR A 187 -18.79 1.35 6.35
C THR A 187 -19.72 0.14 6.44
N ALA A 188 -19.71 -0.75 5.43
CA ALA A 188 -20.53 -1.97 5.44
C ALA A 188 -20.27 -2.84 6.68
N ILE A 189 -19.01 -2.91 7.10
CA ILE A 189 -18.56 -3.66 8.26
C ILE A 189 -19.05 -3.05 9.59
N THR A 190 -19.12 -1.72 9.67
CA THR A 190 -19.61 -1.03 10.86
C THR A 190 -21.12 -1.28 11.06
N ALA A 191 -21.86 -1.43 9.97
CA ALA A 191 -23.28 -1.79 10.01
C ALA A 191 -23.48 -3.25 10.48
N ASP A 192 -22.74 -4.22 9.92
CA ASP A 192 -22.87 -5.65 10.27
C ASP A 192 -22.53 -5.96 11.73
N SER A 193 -21.50 -5.29 12.28
CA SER A 193 -21.10 -5.45 13.69
C SER A 193 -22.10 -4.83 14.69
N THR A 194 -22.94 -3.91 14.23
CA THR A 194 -24.03 -3.32 15.03
C THR A 194 -25.26 -4.23 15.03
N THR A 195 -25.57 -4.86 13.89
CA THR A 195 -26.72 -5.78 13.77
C THR A 195 -26.48 -7.10 14.51
N SER A 196 -25.24 -7.63 14.56
CA SER A 196 -24.93 -8.88 15.27
C SER A 196 -24.94 -8.77 16.80
N LYS A 197 -24.88 -7.55 17.37
CA LYS A 197 -25.02 -7.31 18.82
C LYS A 197 -26.48 -7.22 19.27
N SER A 198 -27.41 -6.96 18.36
CA SER A 198 -28.84 -6.83 18.70
C SER A 198 -29.57 -8.17 18.82
N THR A 199 -29.00 -9.27 18.30
CA THR A 199 -29.65 -10.60 18.29
C THR A 199 -29.15 -11.58 19.35
N ARG A 200 -28.26 -11.16 20.26
CA ARG A 200 -27.81 -11.99 21.40
C ARG A 200 -28.55 -11.73 22.72
N ASN A 201 -29.57 -10.89 22.72
CA ASN A 201 -30.41 -10.60 23.90
C ASN A 201 -31.90 -10.91 23.65
N CYS A 202 -32.21 -12.10 23.13
CA CYS A 202 -33.55 -12.66 23.16
C CYS A 202 -33.48 -14.10 23.67
#